data_AF-A0A438C8F8-F1
#
_entry.id   AF-A0A438C8F8-F1
#
_cell.length_a   1.000
_cell.length_b   1.000
_cell.length_c   1.000
_cell.angle_alpha   90.00
_cell.angle_beta   90.00
_cell.angle_gamma   90.00
#
_symmetry.space_group_name_H-M   'P 1'
#
loop_
_entity.id
_entity.type
_entity.pdbx_description
1 polymer ?
#
loop_
_entity_poly.entity_id
_entity_poly.type
_entity_poly.pdbx_seq_one_letter_code
_entity_poly.pdbx_strand_id
1 'polypeptide(L)'
;MREVHAGVCGPHMGGHMLARIDIIGKISPKSSSGHEYILVAIDYFTKWVEAASYARLAVARVAKFIRLHIICQYEVPHELISDRGVHFKGGVDTLVQEYGIQHHRSSAYRPQTNGAIEATNKNIKRILRKMVEISQDWSEKLPFALWAYRTSFCTSIGATPYSLVSSVTLKDPISISTSSTAYIFACHMHLCFHMAPLGPPLGLVVF
;
A
#
# COMPACT_ATOMS: atom_id res chain seq x y z
N MET A 1 -29.31 28.31 4.66
CA MET A 1 -27.88 28.14 4.95
C MET A 1 -27.71 27.80 6.43
N ARG A 2 -27.49 26.52 6.73
CA ARG A 2 -26.81 25.90 7.90
C ARG A 2 -27.07 24.38 7.86
N GLU A 3 -26.08 23.65 8.32
CA GLU A 3 -25.75 22.24 8.07
C GLU A 3 -26.78 21.21 8.54
N VAL A 4 -26.79 20.04 7.88
CA VAL A 4 -27.26 18.79 8.46
C VAL A 4 -26.22 17.69 8.22
N HIS A 5 -25.45 17.43 9.28
CA HIS A 5 -24.99 16.14 9.81
C HIS A 5 -24.17 15.17 8.94
N ALA A 6 -22.91 15.03 9.35
CA ALA A 6 -22.23 13.77 9.69
C ALA A 6 -22.88 12.49 9.13
N GLY A 7 -22.42 12.06 7.96
CA GLY A 7 -22.52 10.67 7.55
C GLY A 7 -21.53 9.84 8.36
N VAL A 8 -22.01 9.25 9.45
CA VAL A 8 -21.36 8.11 10.11
C VAL A 8 -21.11 7.06 9.04
N CYS A 9 -19.84 6.81 8.72
CA CYS A 9 -19.47 5.59 8.01
C CYS A 9 -19.84 4.42 8.93
N GLY A 10 -21.03 3.85 8.72
CA GLY A 10 -21.44 2.63 9.40
C GLY A 10 -20.41 1.52 9.14
N PRO A 11 -20.19 0.60 10.09
CA PRO A 11 -19.26 -0.50 9.91
C PRO A 11 -19.92 -1.53 8.99
N HIS A 12 -19.74 -1.39 7.68
CA HIS A 12 -20.10 -2.46 6.75
C HIS A 12 -18.93 -3.45 6.67
N MET A 13 -18.78 -4.26 7.73
CA MET A 13 -17.85 -5.38 7.80
C MET A 13 -18.46 -6.58 7.07
N GLY A 14 -18.06 -6.75 5.81
CA GLY A 14 -18.09 -8.02 5.09
C GLY A 14 -16.82 -8.07 4.26
N GLY A 15 -15.91 -8.99 4.57
CA GLY A 15 -14.50 -9.01 4.15
C GLY A 15 -14.27 -9.05 2.64
N HIS A 16 -14.44 -7.91 1.99
CA HIS A 16 -14.21 -7.73 0.57
C HIS A 16 -13.18 -6.63 0.37
N MET A 17 -11.90 -7.01 0.41
CA MET A 17 -10.80 -6.11 0.07
C MET A 17 -11.00 -5.63 -1.38
N LEU A 18 -11.03 -4.30 -1.56
CA LEU A 18 -11.03 -3.67 -2.89
C LEU A 18 -9.63 -3.11 -3.11
N ALA A 19 -8.82 -3.88 -3.82
CA ALA A 19 -7.42 -3.55 -4.07
C ALA A 19 -7.31 -2.75 -5.36
N ARG A 20 -6.63 -1.61 -5.30
CA ARG A 20 -6.24 -0.87 -6.50
C ARG A 20 -4.73 -0.90 -6.66
N ILE A 21 -4.26 -1.23 -7.85
CA ILE A 21 -2.84 -1.33 -8.18
C ILE A 21 -2.45 -0.33 -9.27
N ASP A 22 -1.29 0.31 -9.09
CA ASP A 22 -0.75 1.30 -10.02
C ASP A 22 0.79 1.29 -10.02
N ILE A 23 1.38 1.86 -11.06
CA ILE A 23 2.83 1.95 -11.25
C ILE A 23 3.24 3.41 -11.12
N ILE A 24 4.03 3.72 -10.10
CA ILE A 24 4.79 4.95 -10.06
C ILE A 24 5.96 4.79 -11.05
N GLY A 25 5.79 5.42 -12.21
CA GLY A 25 6.70 5.33 -13.36
C GLY A 25 8.08 5.95 -13.15
N LYS A 26 8.90 5.77 -14.20
CA LYS A 26 10.36 5.95 -14.27
C LYS A 26 10.92 7.06 -13.37
N ILE A 27 11.35 6.67 -12.17
CA ILE A 27 11.98 7.56 -11.19
C ILE A 27 13.40 7.84 -11.67
N SER A 28 13.75 9.13 -11.76
CA SER A 28 15.07 9.59 -12.16
C SER A 28 15.68 10.47 -11.05
N PRO A 29 16.96 10.24 -10.67
CA PRO A 29 17.85 9.18 -11.19
C PRO A 29 17.43 7.78 -10.71
N LYS A 30 17.94 6.75 -11.41
CA LYS A 30 17.80 5.37 -10.96
C LYS A 30 18.41 5.22 -9.57
N SER A 31 17.85 4.34 -8.76
CA SER A 31 18.47 4.03 -7.49
C SER A 31 19.86 3.41 -7.67
N SER A 32 20.65 3.35 -6.61
CA SER A 32 21.98 2.70 -6.61
C SER A 32 21.88 1.22 -7.00
N SER A 33 20.76 0.56 -6.68
CA SER A 33 20.45 -0.82 -7.09
C SER A 33 19.86 -0.93 -8.50
N GLY A 34 19.77 0.19 -9.24
CA GLY A 34 19.22 0.25 -10.59
C GLY A 34 17.69 0.24 -10.66
N HIS A 35 17.00 0.40 -9.53
CA HIS A 35 15.54 0.47 -9.49
C HIS A 35 15.07 1.76 -10.15
N GLU A 36 13.93 1.69 -10.85
CA GLU A 36 13.35 2.86 -11.54
C GLU A 36 11.81 2.87 -11.52
N TYR A 37 11.17 1.82 -11.00
CA TYR A 37 9.72 1.74 -10.85
C TYR A 37 9.34 1.44 -9.41
N ILE A 38 8.15 1.89 -8.98
CA ILE A 38 7.49 1.40 -7.77
C ILE A 38 6.11 0.89 -8.16
N LEU A 39 5.82 -0.37 -7.85
CA LEU A 39 4.48 -0.93 -7.93
C LEU A 39 3.79 -0.69 -6.60
N VAL A 40 2.59 -0.11 -6.62
CA VAL A 40 1.82 0.27 -5.43
C VAL A 40 0.47 -0.41 -5.49
N ALA A 41 0.05 -1.04 -4.41
CA ALA A 41 -1.32 -1.47 -4.19
C ALA A 41 -1.89 -0.77 -2.94
N ILE A 42 -3.12 -0.30 -3.04
CA ILE A 42 -3.87 0.31 -1.94
C ILE A 42 -5.16 -0.45 -1.70
N ASP A 43 -5.44 -0.76 -0.44
CA ASP A 43 -6.78 -1.12 0.00
C ASP A 43 -7.64 0.13 0.15
N TYR A 44 -8.79 0.14 -0.51
CA TYR A 44 -9.67 1.30 -0.54
C TYR A 44 -10.22 1.68 0.84
N PHE A 45 -10.54 0.70 1.68
CA PHE A 45 -11.23 0.93 2.95
C PHE A 45 -10.27 1.40 4.05
N THR A 46 -9.19 0.66 4.27
CA THR A 46 -8.21 0.97 5.31
C THR A 46 -7.19 2.02 4.87
N LYS A 47 -7.13 2.31 3.57
CA LYS A 47 -6.02 3.06 2.93
C LYS A 47 -4.66 2.40 3.18
N TRP A 48 -4.62 1.12 3.54
CA TRP A 48 -3.38 0.38 3.68
C TRP A 48 -2.68 0.29 2.33
N VAL A 49 -1.36 0.49 2.34
CA VAL A 49 -0.54 0.54 1.12
C VAL A 49 0.53 -0.51 1.20
N GLU A 50 0.62 -1.35 0.17
CA GLU A 50 1.76 -2.20 -0.14
C GLU A 50 2.51 -1.61 -1.34
N ALA A 51 3.84 -1.57 -1.28
CA ALA A 51 4.63 -1.15 -2.43
C ALA A 51 5.99 -1.85 -2.51
N ALA A 52 6.45 -2.07 -3.73
CA ALA A 52 7.76 -2.65 -3.99
C ALA A 52 8.44 -1.93 -5.17
N SER A 53 9.76 -1.75 -5.09
CA SER A 53 10.55 -1.12 -6.14
C SER A 53 11.15 -2.16 -7.09
N TYR A 54 11.31 -1.80 -8.36
CA TYR A 54 11.83 -2.68 -9.41
C TYR A 54 12.77 -1.95 -10.37
N ALA A 55 13.86 -2.62 -10.77
CA ALA A 55 14.71 -2.20 -11.89
C ALA A 55 14.02 -2.38 -13.24
N ARG A 56 13.29 -3.48 -13.43
CA ARG A 56 12.50 -3.75 -14.64
C ARG A 56 11.16 -4.33 -14.23
N LEU A 57 10.09 -3.69 -14.65
CA LEU A 57 8.74 -4.16 -14.37
C LEU A 57 8.25 -5.06 -15.50
N ALA A 58 8.05 -6.34 -15.19
CA ALA A 58 7.49 -7.33 -16.10
C ALA A 58 6.15 -7.85 -15.55
N VAL A 59 5.27 -8.33 -16.42
CA VAL A 59 3.96 -8.90 -16.03
C VAL A 59 4.11 -9.97 -14.93
N ALA A 60 5.11 -10.85 -15.06
CA ALA A 60 5.38 -11.88 -14.05
C ALA A 60 5.75 -11.30 -12.66
N ARG A 61 6.41 -10.14 -12.62
CA ARG A 61 6.73 -9.43 -11.37
C ARG A 61 5.48 -8.83 -10.74
N VAL A 62 4.57 -8.28 -11.54
CA VAL A 62 3.26 -7.78 -11.08
C VAL A 62 2.40 -8.92 -10.53
N ALA A 63 2.28 -10.03 -11.25
CA ALA A 63 1.54 -11.20 -10.78
C ALA A 63 2.15 -11.77 -9.48
N LYS A 64 3.48 -11.87 -9.38
CA LYS A 64 4.17 -12.28 -8.15
C LYS A 64 3.90 -11.31 -7.00
N PHE A 65 3.87 -10.00 -7.28
CA PHE A 65 3.55 -9.00 -6.27
C PHE A 65 2.14 -9.17 -5.72
N ILE A 66 1.14 -9.32 -6.59
CA ILE A 66 -0.26 -9.55 -6.19
C ILE A 66 -0.37 -10.82 -5.34
N ARG A 67 0.25 -11.94 -5.75
CA ARG A 67 0.24 -13.18 -4.95
C ARG A 67 0.83 -12.96 -3.56
N LEU A 68 2.06 -12.45 -3.48
CA LEU A 68 2.83 -12.45 -2.23
C LEU A 68 2.47 -11.32 -1.26
N HIS A 69 2.13 -10.14 -1.78
CA HIS A 69 1.91 -8.94 -0.97
C HIS A 69 0.44 -8.59 -0.79
N ILE A 70 -0.47 -9.20 -1.57
CA ILE A 70 -1.91 -8.99 -1.43
C ILE A 70 -2.56 -10.28 -0.93
N ILE A 71 -2.60 -11.31 -1.77
CA ILE A 71 -3.36 -12.55 -1.50
C ILE A 71 -2.83 -13.29 -0.27
N CYS A 72 -1.52 -13.52 -0.19
CA CYS A 72 -0.92 -14.27 0.92
C CYS A 72 -0.94 -13.50 2.26
N GLN A 73 -1.17 -12.20 2.27
CA GLN A 73 -1.12 -11.37 3.48
C GLN A 73 -2.51 -10.98 3.99
N TYR A 74 -3.45 -10.73 3.08
CA TYR A 74 -4.74 -10.08 3.38
C TYR A 74 -5.95 -10.86 2.84
N GLU A 75 -5.74 -12.11 2.40
CA GLU A 75 -6.73 -12.91 1.70
C GLU A 75 -7.00 -12.43 0.26
N VAL A 76 -7.89 -13.14 -0.43
CA VAL A 76 -8.21 -12.89 -1.84
C VAL A 76 -9.11 -11.64 -1.94
N PRO A 77 -8.68 -10.59 -2.67
CA PRO A 77 -9.52 -9.42 -2.86
C PRO A 77 -10.72 -9.75 -3.73
N HIS A 78 -11.87 -9.13 -3.43
CA HIS A 78 -13.07 -9.29 -4.25
C HIS A 78 -12.89 -8.65 -5.63
N GLU A 79 -12.33 -7.43 -5.66
CA GLU A 79 -12.09 -6.67 -6.87
C GLU A 79 -10.64 -6.16 -6.89
N LEU A 80 -9.95 -6.37 -8.01
CA LEU A 80 -8.68 -5.74 -8.33
C LEU A 80 -8.91 -4.67 -9.40
N ILE A 81 -8.50 -3.44 -9.13
CA ILE A 81 -8.61 -2.32 -10.07
C ILE A 81 -7.22 -1.92 -10.56
N SER A 82 -7.03 -1.88 -11.87
CA SER A 82 -5.78 -1.41 -12.50
C SER A 82 -6.07 -0.46 -13.67
N ASP A 83 -5.03 0.17 -14.23
CA ASP A 83 -5.13 0.85 -15.52
C ASP A 83 -5.12 -0.15 -16.69
N ARG A 84 -5.14 0.35 -17.93
CA ARG A 84 -5.09 -0.51 -19.13
C ARG A 84 -3.67 -0.86 -19.57
N GLY A 85 -2.68 -0.61 -18.72
CA GLY A 85 -1.26 -0.83 -18.97
C GLY A 85 -0.94 -2.28 -19.30
N VAL A 86 0.07 -2.48 -20.14
CA VAL A 86 0.48 -3.82 -20.60
C VAL A 86 0.98 -4.72 -19.46
N HIS A 87 1.44 -4.12 -18.37
CA HIS A 87 1.92 -4.85 -17.19
C HIS A 87 0.80 -5.56 -16.39
N PHE A 88 -0.46 -5.15 -16.58
CA PHE A 88 -1.64 -5.71 -15.91
C PHE A 88 -2.46 -6.63 -16.83
N LYS A 89 -1.84 -7.22 -17.86
CA LYS A 89 -2.46 -8.15 -18.80
C LYS A 89 -1.74 -9.50 -18.80
N GLY A 90 -2.34 -10.52 -19.42
CA GLY A 90 -1.72 -11.82 -19.63
C GLY A 90 -1.58 -12.60 -18.33
N GLY A 91 -0.37 -12.73 -17.79
CA GLY A 91 -0.14 -13.48 -16.55
C GLY A 91 -0.90 -12.93 -15.33
N VAL A 92 -1.22 -11.63 -15.31
CA VAL A 92 -2.11 -11.05 -14.28
C VAL A 92 -3.56 -11.51 -14.48
N ASP A 93 -4.01 -11.68 -15.72
CA ASP A 93 -5.37 -12.16 -16.04
C ASP A 93 -5.55 -13.63 -15.68
N THR A 94 -4.55 -14.45 -15.97
CA THR A 94 -4.51 -15.84 -15.50
C THR A 94 -4.57 -15.92 -13.98
N LEU A 95 -3.84 -15.05 -13.29
CA LEU A 95 -3.84 -15.00 -11.83
C LEU A 95 -5.21 -14.63 -11.26
N VAL A 96 -5.81 -13.53 -11.71
CA VAL A 96 -7.11 -13.09 -11.20
C VAL A 96 -8.20 -14.13 -11.48
N GLN A 97 -8.13 -14.82 -12.63
CA GLN A 97 -9.04 -15.91 -12.94
C GLN A 97 -8.85 -17.13 -12.02
N GLU A 98 -7.60 -17.53 -11.74
CA GLU A 98 -7.26 -18.64 -10.85
C GLU A 98 -7.85 -18.46 -9.44
N TYR A 99 -7.85 -17.23 -8.93
CA TYR A 99 -8.35 -16.92 -7.59
C TYR A 99 -9.79 -16.37 -7.58
N GLY A 100 -10.48 -16.29 -8.73
CA GLY A 100 -11.84 -15.77 -8.80
C GLY A 100 -11.98 -14.27 -8.49
N ILE A 101 -10.90 -13.49 -8.69
CA ILE A 101 -10.86 -12.04 -8.43
C ILE A 101 -11.52 -11.31 -9.60
N GLN A 102 -12.45 -10.38 -9.30
CA GLN A 102 -13.01 -9.51 -10.33
C GLN A 102 -11.97 -8.46 -10.74
N HIS A 103 -11.43 -8.58 -11.96
CA HIS A 103 -10.45 -7.63 -12.46
C HIS A 103 -11.11 -6.51 -13.27
N HIS A 104 -11.19 -5.32 -12.68
CA HIS A 104 -11.70 -4.14 -13.35
C HIS A 104 -10.56 -3.26 -13.89
N ARG A 105 -10.39 -3.25 -15.20
CA ARG A 105 -9.44 -2.33 -15.86
C ARG A 105 -10.10 -1.00 -16.10
N SER A 106 -9.83 -0.06 -15.19
CA SER A 106 -10.44 1.27 -15.24
C SER A 106 -10.10 1.97 -16.57
N SER A 107 -11.12 2.58 -17.19
CA SER A 107 -10.92 3.80 -17.98
C SER A 107 -10.88 4.98 -17.00
N ALA A 108 -10.61 6.21 -17.46
CA ALA A 108 -10.54 7.41 -16.62
C ALA A 108 -11.79 7.68 -15.73
N TYR A 109 -12.87 6.90 -15.86
CA TYR A 109 -14.21 7.18 -15.33
C TYR A 109 -14.55 6.49 -13.99
N ARG A 110 -13.59 6.31 -13.07
CA ARG A 110 -13.87 6.05 -11.64
C ARG A 110 -13.14 7.06 -10.74
N PRO A 111 -13.63 8.32 -10.66
CA PRO A 111 -12.90 9.42 -10.04
C PRO A 111 -12.51 9.16 -8.58
N GLN A 112 -13.36 8.45 -7.82
CA GLN A 112 -13.13 8.19 -6.39
C GLN A 112 -11.95 7.24 -6.14
N THR A 113 -11.91 6.09 -6.82
CA THR A 113 -10.80 5.12 -6.66
C THR A 113 -9.54 5.59 -7.39
N ASN A 114 -9.69 6.31 -8.52
CA ASN A 114 -8.57 6.96 -9.20
C ASN A 114 -7.94 8.02 -8.30
N GLY A 115 -8.74 8.91 -7.72
CA GLY A 115 -8.28 9.97 -6.82
C GLY A 115 -7.63 9.44 -5.56
N ALA A 116 -8.12 8.32 -5.01
CA ALA A 116 -7.50 7.68 -3.85
C ALA A 116 -6.06 7.22 -4.13
N ILE A 117 -5.83 6.46 -5.21
CA ILE A 117 -4.48 6.00 -5.53
C ILE A 117 -3.56 7.13 -5.97
N GLU A 118 -4.09 8.14 -6.67
CA GLU A 118 -3.32 9.33 -7.06
C GLU A 118 -2.85 10.12 -5.84
N ALA A 119 -3.73 10.34 -4.87
CA ALA A 119 -3.41 11.00 -3.61
C ALA A 119 -2.36 10.20 -2.81
N THR A 120 -2.52 8.89 -2.77
CA THR A 120 -1.56 7.98 -2.13
C THR A 120 -0.19 8.03 -2.82
N ASN A 121 -0.13 7.92 -4.14
CA ASN A 121 1.12 8.01 -4.90
C ASN A 121 1.79 9.37 -4.69
N LYS A 122 1.03 10.46 -4.64
CA LYS A 122 1.53 11.80 -4.32
C LYS A 122 2.11 11.87 -2.89
N ASN A 123 1.45 11.24 -1.92
CA ASN A 123 1.92 11.16 -0.53
C ASN A 123 3.22 10.34 -0.41
N ILE A 124 3.27 9.14 -0.99
CA ILE A 124 4.49 8.31 -1.00
C ILE A 124 5.66 9.07 -1.62
N LYS A 125 5.45 9.71 -2.78
CA LYS A 125 6.47 10.55 -3.41
C LYS A 125 6.90 11.71 -2.51
N ARG A 126 5.98 12.34 -1.78
CA ARG A 126 6.28 13.44 -0.85
C ARG A 126 7.12 12.96 0.33
N ILE A 127 6.79 11.82 0.93
CA ILE A 127 7.54 11.25 2.05
C ILE A 127 8.93 10.81 1.59
N LEU A 128 9.03 10.09 0.47
CA LEU A 128 10.31 9.69 -0.13
C LEU A 128 11.22 10.89 -0.37
N ARG A 129 10.72 11.98 -0.96
CA ARG A 129 11.53 13.20 -1.17
C ARG A 129 12.09 13.80 0.11
N LYS A 130 11.44 13.62 1.26
CA LYS A 130 11.93 14.08 2.57
C LYS A 130 12.97 13.13 3.19
N MET A 131 12.96 11.85 2.79
CA MET A 131 13.84 10.80 3.35
C MET A 131 15.09 10.51 2.52
N VAL A 132 15.04 10.83 1.22
CA VAL A 132 16.15 10.68 0.28
C VAL A 132 17.24 11.68 0.64
N GLU A 133 18.41 11.17 1.03
CA GLU A 133 19.57 12.00 1.35
C GLU A 133 20.43 12.16 0.09
N ILE A 134 20.63 11.05 -0.63
CA ILE A 134 21.31 11.02 -1.92
C ILE A 134 20.29 10.59 -2.95
N SER A 135 20.15 11.32 -4.06
CA SER A 135 19.12 11.09 -5.08
C SER A 135 18.91 9.64 -5.56
N GLN A 136 19.89 8.73 -5.36
CA GLN A 136 19.86 7.33 -5.74
C GLN A 136 19.54 6.34 -4.59
N ASP A 137 19.36 6.79 -3.34
CA ASP A 137 19.05 5.93 -2.20
C ASP A 137 17.53 5.62 -2.04
N TRP A 138 16.69 6.21 -2.88
CA TRP A 138 15.23 6.21 -2.71
C TRP A 138 14.60 4.82 -2.61
N SER A 139 15.17 3.81 -3.28
CA SER A 139 14.64 2.44 -3.22
C SER A 139 14.83 1.81 -1.85
N GLU A 140 15.91 2.17 -1.15
CA GLU A 140 16.23 1.71 0.21
C GLU A 140 15.41 2.47 1.25
N LYS A 141 15.04 3.73 0.95
CA LYS A 141 14.17 4.55 1.80
C LYS A 141 12.68 4.18 1.69
N LEU A 142 12.28 3.37 0.69
CA LEU A 142 10.88 3.02 0.45
C LEU A 142 10.18 2.34 1.63
N PRO A 143 10.75 1.33 2.32
CA PRO A 143 10.11 0.73 3.50
C PRO A 143 9.83 1.74 4.61
N PHE A 144 10.74 2.68 4.84
CA PHE A 144 10.57 3.75 5.83
C PHE A 144 9.47 4.73 5.41
N ALA A 145 9.39 5.06 4.13
CA ALA A 145 8.33 5.91 3.60
C ALA A 145 6.95 5.26 3.75
N LEU A 146 6.85 3.95 3.50
CA LEU A 146 5.62 3.19 3.73
C LEU A 146 5.25 3.15 5.21
N TRP A 147 6.21 2.92 6.10
CA TRP A 147 5.97 2.96 7.55
C TRP A 147 5.43 4.32 7.99
N ALA A 148 6.09 5.41 7.59
CA ALA A 148 5.65 6.77 7.91
C ALA A 148 4.24 7.06 7.35
N TYR A 149 3.91 6.58 6.15
CA TYR A 149 2.56 6.70 5.60
C TYR A 149 1.53 5.92 6.45
N ARG A 150 1.82 4.67 6.79
CA ARG A 150 0.89 3.76 7.50
C ARG A 150 0.60 4.23 8.93
N THR A 151 1.54 4.92 9.57
CA THR A 151 1.38 5.45 10.94
C THR A 151 0.91 6.90 10.99
N SER A 152 0.83 7.58 9.84
CA SER A 152 0.31 8.95 9.76
C SER A 152 -1.21 8.98 9.76
N PHE A 153 -1.78 10.00 10.41
CA PHE A 153 -3.22 10.21 10.42
C PHE A 153 -3.74 10.51 9.01
N CYS A 154 -4.74 9.75 8.57
CA CYS A 154 -5.40 9.95 7.30
C CYS A 154 -6.78 10.58 7.55
N THR A 155 -6.94 11.85 7.18
CA THR A 155 -8.18 12.61 7.39
C THR A 155 -9.39 11.97 6.70
N SER A 156 -9.19 11.36 5.52
CA SER A 156 -10.30 10.73 4.78
C SER A 156 -10.92 9.50 5.45
N ILE A 157 -10.21 8.86 6.38
CA ILE A 157 -10.71 7.71 7.15
C ILE A 157 -10.82 8.00 8.66
N GLY A 158 -10.39 9.19 9.11
CA GLY A 158 -10.43 9.58 10.52
C GLY A 158 -9.49 8.77 11.43
N ALA A 159 -8.53 8.04 10.87
CA ALA A 159 -7.64 7.13 11.60
C ALA A 159 -6.30 6.96 10.87
N THR A 160 -5.36 6.22 11.47
CA THR A 160 -4.15 5.76 10.77
C THR A 160 -4.46 4.46 10.03
N PRO A 161 -3.93 4.23 8.82
CA PRO A 161 -4.09 2.94 8.13
C PRO A 161 -3.68 1.75 9.00
N TYR A 162 -2.60 1.91 9.77
CA TYR A 162 -2.13 0.91 10.73
C TYR A 162 -3.19 0.55 11.77
N SER A 163 -3.81 1.54 12.42
CA SER A 163 -4.82 1.28 13.45
C SER A 163 -6.02 0.51 12.90
N LEU A 164 -6.44 0.75 11.65
CA LEU A 164 -7.56 0.04 11.05
C LEU A 164 -7.21 -1.42 10.77
N VAL A 165 -6.08 -1.69 10.13
CA VAL A 165 -5.64 -3.08 9.83
C VAL A 165 -5.45 -3.87 11.12
N SER A 166 -4.76 -3.31 12.12
CA SER A 166 -4.57 -3.98 13.41
C SER A 166 -5.89 -4.21 14.16
N SER A 167 -6.85 -3.30 14.05
CA SER A 167 -8.16 -3.46 14.71
C SER A 167 -9.06 -4.50 14.04
N VAL A 168 -8.90 -4.73 12.74
CA VAL A 168 -9.61 -5.80 12.00
C VAL A 168 -9.03 -7.15 12.38
N THR A 169 -7.70 -7.29 12.46
CA THR A 169 -7.05 -8.54 12.88
C THR A 169 -7.44 -9.01 14.30
N LEU A 170 -7.83 -8.08 15.18
CA LEU A 170 -8.24 -8.41 16.56
C LEU A 170 -9.71 -8.88 16.68
N LYS A 171 -10.54 -8.73 15.64
CA LYS A 171 -11.98 -9.04 15.69
C LYS A 171 -12.35 -10.43 15.17
N ASP A 172 -11.40 -11.20 14.63
CA ASP A 172 -11.62 -12.57 14.15
C ASP A 172 -10.96 -13.64 15.05
N PRO A 173 -11.55 -13.98 16.20
CA PRO A 173 -11.14 -15.16 16.96
C PRO A 173 -11.92 -16.36 16.41
N ILE A 174 -11.40 -17.03 15.36
CA ILE A 174 -11.56 -18.47 15.02
C ILE A 174 -11.11 -18.67 13.56
N SER A 175 -9.83 -19.02 13.35
CA SER A 175 -9.42 -20.35 12.89
C SER A 175 -7.95 -20.34 12.41
N ILE A 176 -7.13 -21.06 13.19
CA ILE A 176 -5.85 -21.67 12.83
C ILE A 176 -4.59 -20.78 12.86
N SER A 177 -3.80 -21.04 13.92
CA SER A 177 -2.37 -20.76 14.14
C SER A 177 -1.85 -19.35 13.84
N THR A 178 -1.99 -18.51 14.86
CA THR A 178 -0.98 -17.54 15.28
C THR A 178 0.44 -18.13 15.19
N SER A 179 1.17 -17.83 14.12
CA SER A 179 2.64 -17.93 14.06
C SER A 179 3.26 -17.04 12.99
N SER A 180 2.57 -16.65 11.92
CA SER A 180 3.19 -15.86 10.84
C SER A 180 2.94 -14.34 10.91
N THR A 181 1.73 -13.90 11.29
CA THR A 181 1.38 -12.46 11.32
C THR A 181 2.09 -11.71 12.45
N ALA A 182 2.22 -12.33 13.63
CA ALA A 182 3.00 -11.77 14.74
C ALA A 182 4.51 -11.76 14.44
N TYR A 183 5.03 -12.76 13.71
CA TYR A 183 6.45 -12.81 13.31
C TYR A 183 6.79 -11.77 12.24
N ILE A 184 5.90 -11.46 11.30
CA ILE A 184 6.14 -10.40 10.29
C ILE A 184 6.05 -9.01 10.93
N PHE A 185 5.10 -8.79 11.85
CA PHE A 185 5.06 -7.56 12.66
C PHE A 185 6.32 -7.42 13.53
N ALA A 186 6.79 -8.51 14.14
CA ALA A 186 8.03 -8.52 14.91
C ALA A 186 9.27 -8.29 14.02
N CYS A 187 9.41 -8.96 12.87
CA CYS A 187 10.54 -8.77 11.95
C CYS A 187 10.59 -7.36 11.36
N HIS A 188 9.44 -6.79 10.96
CA HIS A 188 9.38 -5.42 10.45
C HIS A 188 9.67 -4.38 11.55
N MET A 189 9.39 -4.68 12.82
CA MET A 189 9.75 -3.81 13.96
C MET A 189 11.19 -4.02 14.46
N HIS A 190 11.73 -5.24 14.43
CA HIS A 190 13.09 -5.56 14.89
C HIS A 190 14.15 -4.96 13.95
N LEU A 191 13.89 -4.97 12.63
CA LEU A 191 14.75 -4.28 11.65
C LEU A 191 14.75 -2.76 11.81
N CYS A 192 13.65 -2.15 12.29
CA CYS A 192 13.60 -0.72 12.59
C CYS A 192 14.28 -0.35 13.91
N PHE A 193 14.25 -1.22 14.93
CA PHE A 193 14.87 -0.93 16.24
C PHE A 193 16.40 -1.08 16.25
N HIS A 194 16.99 -1.90 15.39
CA HIS A 194 18.44 -2.13 15.36
C HIS A 194 19.24 -1.13 14.50
N MET A 195 18.59 -0.17 13.84
CA MET A 195 19.24 0.79 12.93
C MET A 195 18.93 2.26 13.27
N ALA A 196 18.30 2.56 14.41
CA ALA A 196 18.20 3.93 14.90
C ALA A 196 19.57 4.37 15.45
N PRO A 197 20.24 5.39 14.89
CA PRO A 197 21.38 5.98 15.58
C PRO A 197 20.86 6.72 16.82
N LEU A 198 21.56 6.51 17.93
CA LEU A 198 21.33 7.15 19.22
C LEU A 198 21.42 8.69 19.08
N GLY A 199 20.33 9.39 19.36
CA GLY A 199 20.30 10.85 19.58
C GLY A 199 18.87 11.43 19.62
N PRO A 200 18.42 12.08 20.72
CA PRO A 200 17.05 12.59 20.85
C PRO A 200 17.00 14.13 20.60
N PRO A 201 15.86 14.83 20.74
CA PRO A 201 15.01 15.23 19.61
C PRO A 201 14.76 16.75 19.57
N LEU A 202 14.81 17.40 18.41
CA LEU A 202 14.28 18.77 18.29
C LEU A 202 13.50 18.97 17.00
N GLY A 203 12.20 19.22 17.17
CA GLY A 203 11.41 19.97 16.21
C GLY A 203 10.69 19.20 15.11
N LEU A 204 9.97 18.12 15.45
CA LEU A 204 8.95 17.59 14.54
C LEU A 204 7.67 18.45 14.65
N VAL A 205 7.69 19.66 14.08
CA VAL A 205 6.46 20.34 13.69
C VAL A 205 6.11 19.81 12.30
N VAL A 206 5.20 18.86 12.29
CA VAL A 206 4.60 18.30 11.08
C VAL A 206 3.61 19.34 10.52
N PHE A 207 3.92 19.85 9.33
CA PHE A 207 2.94 20.35 8.35
C PHE A 207 3.16 19.61 7.01
#